data_AF-A0A6L8IJ26-F1
#
_entry.id   AF-A0A6L8IJ26-F1
#
_cell.length_a   1.000
_cell.length_b   1.000
_cell.length_c   1.000
_cell.angle_alpha   90.00
_cell.angle_beta   90.00
_cell.angle_gamma   90.00
#
_symmetry.space_group_name_H-M   'P 1'
#
loop_
_entity.id
_entity.type
_entity.pdbx_description
1 polymer ?
#
loop_
_entity_poly.entity_id
_entity_poly.type
_entity_poly.pdbx_seq_one_letter_code
_entity_poly.pdbx_strand_id
1 'polypeptide(L)' 'MRGARTLPIGTKLNRSFRAFIERQPVFFVATAAPEGRVNVSPKGMGMLKILSDTHLRWLN' A
#
# COMPACT_ATOMS: atom_id res chain seq x y z
N MET A 1 -28.62 6.72 -15.43
CA MET A 1 -27.18 6.40 -15.61
C MET A 1 -26.39 7.17 -14.56
N ARG A 2 -25.76 6.50 -13.58
CA ARG A 2 -24.95 7.17 -12.55
C ARG A 2 -23.53 7.33 -13.09
N GLY A 3 -23.09 8.56 -13.32
CA GLY A 3 -21.73 8.86 -13.76
C GLY A 3 -20.70 8.30 -12.78
N ALA A 4 -19.65 7.67 -13.31
CA ALA A 4 -18.54 7.18 -12.50
C ALA A 4 -17.93 8.33 -11.69
N ARG A 5 -18.13 8.29 -10.37
CA ARG A 5 -17.51 9.23 -9.44
C ARG A 5 -16.02 8.88 -9.36
N THR A 6 -15.18 9.68 -10.00
CA THR A 6 -13.73 9.61 -9.78
C THR A 6 -13.48 9.89 -8.30
N LEU A 7 -13.01 8.88 -7.56
CA LEU A 7 -12.57 9.08 -6.19
C LEU A 7 -11.31 9.96 -6.24
N PRO A 8 -11.22 11.01 -5.42
CA PRO A 8 -10.01 11.82 -5.36
C PRO A 8 -8.82 10.93 -4.97
N ILE A 9 -7.83 10.86 -5.84
CA ILE A 9 -6.58 10.15 -5.59
C ILE A 9 -5.70 11.07 -4.75
N GLY A 10 -5.35 10.65 -3.53
CA GLY A 10 -4.41 11.37 -2.68
C GLY A 10 -2.97 11.22 -3.19
N THR A 11 -2.19 12.29 -3.13
CA THR A 11 -0.76 12.28 -3.49
C THR A 11 0.17 11.97 -2.31
N LYS A 12 -0.38 11.91 -1.10
CA LYS A 12 0.33 11.63 0.15
C LYS A 12 -0.60 11.01 1.19
N LEU A 13 -0.02 10.31 2.16
CA LEU A 13 -0.75 9.78 3.31
C LEU A 13 -1.29 10.93 4.17
N ASN A 14 -2.52 10.77 4.62
CA ASN A 14 -3.09 11.57 5.70
C ASN A 14 -3.07 10.75 7.00
N ARG A 15 -3.44 11.39 8.12
CA ARG A 15 -3.51 10.75 9.44
C ARG A 15 -4.35 9.47 9.43
N SER A 16 -5.48 9.46 8.73
CA SER A 16 -6.38 8.31 8.68
C SER A 16 -5.78 7.12 7.95
N PHE A 17 -5.12 7.35 6.81
CA PHE A 17 -4.43 6.30 6.06
C PHE A 17 -3.20 5.77 6.79
N ARG A 18 -2.43 6.66 7.44
CA ARG A 18 -1.31 6.25 8.29
C ARG A 18 -1.76 5.33 9.42
N ALA A 19 -2.78 5.74 10.16
CA ALA A 19 -3.33 4.94 11.24
C ALA A 19 -3.92 3.61 10.73
N PHE A 20 -4.52 3.60 9.53
CA PHE A 20 -4.99 2.37 8.90
C PHE A 20 -3.84 1.41 8.63
N ILE A 21 -2.77 1.86 7.98
CA ILE A 21 -1.58 1.07 7.66
C ILE A 21 -0.94 0.50 8.94
N GLU A 22 -0.77 1.32 9.97
CA GLU A 22 -0.12 0.94 11.24
C GLU A 22 -0.89 -0.15 12.02
N ARG A 23 -2.20 -0.33 11.77
CA ARG A 23 -3.01 -1.38 12.41
C ARG A 23 -2.97 -2.72 11.69
N GLN A 24 -2.43 -2.80 10.48
CA GLN A 24 -2.55 -4.02 9.69
C GLN A 24 -1.59 -5.10 10.20
N PRO A 25 -2.09 -6.32 10.52
CA PRO A 25 -1.24 -7.43 10.94
C PRO A 25 -0.48 -8.06 9.76
N VAL A 26 -0.93 -7.79 8.53
CA VAL A 26 -0.38 -8.32 7.29
C VAL A 26 -0.50 -7.28 6.18
N PHE A 27 0.45 -7.26 5.25
CA PHE A 27 0.35 -6.58 3.97
C PHE A 27 0.86 -7.49 2.86
N PHE A 28 0.50 -7.20 1.61
CA PHE A 28 0.93 -7.97 0.45
C PHE A 28 1.84 -7.10 -0.42
N VAL A 29 2.95 -7.67 -0.87
CA VAL A 29 3.82 -7.03 -1.87
C VAL A 29 3.64 -7.79 -3.17
N ALA A 30 3.26 -7.05 -4.22
CA ALA A 30 3.10 -7.57 -5.56
C ALA A 30 4.19 -6.98 -6.46
N THR A 31 5.00 -7.84 -7.08
CA THR A 31 6.03 -7.42 -8.04
C THR A 31 5.81 -8.09 -9.38
N ALA A 32 6.16 -7.39 -10.45
CA ALA A 32 6.10 -7.90 -11.81
C ALA A 32 7.29 -7.37 -12.61
N ALA A 33 7.83 -8.21 -13.49
CA ALA A 33 8.65 -7.77 -14.60
C ALA A 33 7.77 -7.09 -15.67
N PRO A 34 8.33 -6.40 -16.68
CA PRO A 34 7.54 -5.78 -17.75
C PRO A 34 6.59 -6.77 -18.44
N GLU A 35 7.01 -8.02 -18.61
CA GLU A 35 6.20 -9.13 -19.08
C GLU A 35 6.19 -10.31 -18.08
N GLY A 36 5.14 -11.13 -18.11
CA GLY A 36 5.03 -12.35 -17.32
C GLY A 36 4.03 -12.30 -16.17
N ARG A 37 4.23 -13.13 -15.14
CA ARG A 37 3.29 -13.31 -14.01
C ARG A 37 3.65 -12.39 -12.84
N VAL A 38 2.62 -11.84 -12.18
CA VAL A 38 2.77 -11.13 -10.92
C VAL A 38 3.05 -12.13 -9.80
N ASN A 39 4.08 -11.87 -9.00
CA ASN A 39 4.30 -12.57 -7.74
C ASN A 39 3.71 -11.73 -6.60
N VAL A 40 2.90 -12.36 -5.73
CA VAL A 40 2.28 -11.72 -4.58
C VAL A 40 2.66 -12.50 -3.33
N SER A 41 3.28 -11.83 -2.36
CA SER A 41 3.70 -12.45 -1.11
C SER A 41 3.13 -11.70 0.10
N PRO A 42 2.56 -12.40 1.10
CA PRO A 42 2.19 -11.80 2.37
C PRO A 42 3.45 -11.47 3.18
N LYS A 43 3.39 -10.37 3.93
CA LYS A 43 4.42 -9.90 4.87
C LYS A 43 3.76 -9.65 6.22
N GLY A 44 4.40 -10.12 7.28
CA GLY A 44 3.84 -10.12 8.63
C GLY A 44 3.91 -8.78 9.35
N MET A 45 3.46 -8.81 10.60
CA MET A 45 3.38 -7.64 11.48
C MET A 45 4.73 -6.95 11.65
N GLY A 46 4.74 -5.63 11.59
CA GLY A 46 5.95 -4.82 11.77
C GLY A 46 6.91 -4.81 10.57
N MET A 47 6.63 -5.54 9.50
CA MET A 47 7.47 -5.55 8.30
C MET A 47 7.27 -4.31 7.41
N LEU A 48 6.19 -3.53 7.54
CA LEU A 48 5.96 -2.27 6.81
C LEU A 48 6.23 -1.07 7.73
N LYS A 49 7.01 -0.11 7.26
CA LYS A 49 7.38 1.13 7.95
C LYS A 49 7.05 2.34 7.09
N ILE A 50 6.48 3.36 7.71
CA ILE A 50 6.22 4.67 7.10
C ILE A 50 7.43 5.55 7.39
N LEU A 51 8.14 6.00 6.35
CA LEU A 51 9.31 6.88 6.46
C LEU A 51 8.92 8.35 6.30
N SER A 52 7.94 8.63 5.44
CA SER A 52 7.30 9.94 5.27
C SER A 52 5.89 9.77 4.71
N ASP A 53 5.15 10.86 4.53
CA ASP A 53 3.80 10.81 3.94
C ASP A 53 3.80 10.30 2.47
N THR A 54 4.97 10.17 1.84
CA THR A 54 5.11 9.68 0.45
C THR A 54 6.09 8.51 0.31
N HIS A 55 6.71 8.06 1.40
CA HIS A 55 7.72 7.01 1.37
C HIS A 55 7.43 5.92 2.40
N LEU A 56 7.34 4.69 1.91
CA LEU A 56 7.18 3.48 2.70
C LEU A 56 8.38 2.56 2.45
N ARG A 57 8.70 1.74 3.44
CA ARG A 57 9.69 0.66 3.30
C ARG A 57 9.13 -0.60 3.92
N TRP A 58 9.39 -1.74 3.28
CA TRP A 58 9.19 -3.03 3.93
C TRP A 58 10.52 -3.74 4.18
N LEU A 59 10.52 -4.63 5.17
CA LEU A 59 11.62 -5.52 5.50
C LEU A 59 11.41 -6.87 4.79
N ASN A 60 12.50 -7.47 4.31
CA ASN A 60 12.49 -8.82 3.76
C ASN A 60 12.90 -9.83 4.82
#